data_AF-A0A829C3J4-F1
#
_entry.id   AF-A0A829C3J4-F1
#
_cell.length_a   1.000
_cell.length_b   1.000
_cell.length_c   1.000
_cell.angle_alpha   90.00
_cell.angle_beta   90.00
_cell.angle_gamma   90.00
#
_symmetry.space_group_name_H-M   'P 1'
#
loop_
_entity.id
_entity.type
_entity.pdbx_description
1 polymer ?
#
loop_
_entity_poly.entity_id
_entity_poly.type
_entity_poly.pdbx_seq_one_letter_code
_entity_poly.pdbx_strand_id
1 'polypeptide(L)'
;MMARFEVPEGWCVQAFRFTLDPTEDQARALARHFGARRKAYNWAVATLKADIEAWRVTGIGTVKPSLRVLRKRWNTVKDEVCVNAETGAVWWPECSKEAYADGIGGAVDAYWNWQNSRSGKREGKTMGFPRFKKKGRDQDRVTFTTGAMRVEPDRRHLTLPVVGTVRTHENTRRIERLIATGRARVLAISVRRNGTRLDASVRVLVQRPQQPNVAQPGSRVGVDVGVRRLATVANEAGAVLEEVPNPRPLDAALKELRYASRARSRCTKGSRRYRERTTEISRLHRRVNDVRTHHLHVLTTRLAQTHGHIVVEGLDAAGMLRQKGLPGARARRRGLSDSALGTPRRHLSYKTGWYGSALVVADRWFPSLSVEPTVRPGLARLVAVKRGREAAAWLPNNPETGCKSRDH
;
A
#
# COMPACT_ATOMS: atom_id res chain seq x y z
N MET A 1 23.28 -16.14 0.57
CA MET A 1 22.37 -15.02 0.88
C MET A 1 22.18 -14.27 -0.45
N MET A 2 20.99 -14.25 -1.06
CA MET A 2 20.84 -13.46 -2.29
C MET A 2 20.89 -11.98 -1.89
N ALA A 3 21.80 -11.21 -2.48
CA ALA A 3 21.84 -9.77 -2.28
C ALA A 3 20.44 -9.19 -2.51
N ARG A 4 19.94 -8.40 -1.56
CA ARG A 4 18.70 -7.64 -1.78
C ARG A 4 18.96 -6.71 -2.95
N PHE A 5 18.00 -6.59 -3.86
CA PHE A 5 18.08 -5.60 -4.91
C PHE A 5 18.19 -4.21 -4.28
N GLU A 6 19.33 -3.56 -4.47
CA GLU A 6 19.57 -2.19 -4.04
C GLU A 6 19.26 -1.23 -5.17
N VAL A 7 18.55 -0.16 -4.83
CA VAL A 7 18.18 0.88 -5.78
C VAL A 7 19.42 1.76 -5.99
N PRO A 8 19.92 1.92 -7.23
CA PRO A 8 21.09 2.75 -7.47
C PRO A 8 20.82 4.21 -7.07
N GLU A 9 21.88 4.94 -6.72
CA GLU A 9 21.80 6.36 -6.39
C GLU A 9 21.16 7.17 -7.54
N GLY A 10 20.26 8.10 -7.20
CA GLY A 10 19.50 8.87 -8.20
C GLY A 10 18.36 8.10 -8.87
N TRP A 11 18.08 6.86 -8.43
CA TRP A 11 16.91 6.08 -8.86
C TRP A 11 15.92 5.90 -7.71
N CYS A 12 14.67 5.67 -8.05
CA CYS A 12 13.67 5.21 -7.10
C CYS A 12 12.75 4.16 -7.71
N VAL A 13 12.09 3.37 -6.85
CA VAL A 13 11.04 2.44 -7.29
C VAL A 13 9.69 3.15 -7.22
N GLN A 14 9.00 3.22 -8.35
CA GLN A 14 7.67 3.81 -8.46
C GLN A 14 6.70 2.80 -9.09
N ALA A 15 5.40 2.92 -8.78
CA ALA A 15 4.36 2.22 -9.50
C ALA A 15 3.51 3.21 -10.31
N PHE A 16 3.27 2.89 -11.58
CA PHE A 16 2.27 3.54 -12.43
C PHE A 16 1.06 2.62 -12.53
N ARG A 17 -0.12 3.13 -12.21
CA ARG A 17 -1.35 2.33 -12.24
C ARG A 17 -2.19 2.73 -13.44
N PHE A 18 -2.60 1.73 -14.21
CA PHE A 18 -3.47 1.85 -15.37
C PHE A 18 -4.67 0.93 -15.21
N THR A 19 -5.83 1.38 -15.64
CA THR A 19 -7.02 0.58 -15.74
C THR A 19 -7.00 -0.14 -17.08
N LEU A 20 -7.12 -1.47 -17.06
CA LEU A 20 -7.10 -2.30 -18.27
C LEU A 20 -8.47 -2.32 -18.95
N ASP A 21 -8.44 -2.46 -20.27
CA ASP A 21 -9.56 -2.68 -21.17
C ASP A 21 -9.35 -4.00 -21.96
N PRO A 22 -9.40 -5.16 -21.28
CA PRO A 22 -9.11 -6.43 -21.89
C PRO A 22 -10.26 -6.91 -22.80
N THR A 23 -9.93 -7.67 -23.84
CA THR A 23 -10.92 -8.51 -24.54
C THR A 23 -11.50 -9.57 -23.59
N GLU A 24 -12.59 -10.20 -24.00
CA GLU A 24 -13.21 -11.25 -23.16
C GLU A 24 -12.25 -12.43 -22.91
N ASP A 25 -11.48 -12.84 -23.92
CA ASP A 25 -10.45 -13.88 -23.80
C ASP A 25 -9.33 -13.47 -22.86
N GLN A 26 -8.86 -12.23 -22.96
CA GLN A 26 -7.84 -11.70 -22.05
C GLN A 26 -8.35 -11.65 -20.60
N ALA A 27 -9.61 -11.27 -20.41
CA ALA A 27 -10.24 -11.26 -19.09
C ALA A 27 -10.38 -12.68 -18.51
N ARG A 28 -10.76 -13.67 -19.33
CA ARG A 28 -10.76 -15.10 -18.96
C ARG A 28 -9.36 -15.59 -18.62
N ALA A 29 -8.36 -15.26 -19.45
CA ALA A 29 -6.97 -15.63 -19.21
C ALA A 29 -6.45 -15.06 -17.88
N LEU A 30 -6.71 -13.78 -17.58
CA LEU A 30 -6.36 -13.17 -16.29
C LEU A 30 -7.07 -13.84 -15.11
N ALA A 31 -8.35 -14.23 -15.28
CA ALA A 31 -9.07 -14.98 -14.27
C ALA A 31 -8.44 -16.37 -14.00
N ARG A 32 -7.96 -17.07 -15.04
CA ARG A 32 -7.18 -18.31 -14.91
C ARG A 32 -5.89 -18.06 -14.13
N HIS A 33 -5.13 -17.00 -14.44
CA HIS A 33 -3.91 -16.63 -13.71
C HIS A 33 -4.17 -16.38 -12.22
N PHE A 34 -5.28 -15.72 -11.86
CA PHE A 34 -5.67 -15.56 -10.45
C PHE A 34 -5.96 -16.91 -9.77
N GLY A 35 -6.54 -17.86 -10.52
CA GLY A 35 -6.76 -19.23 -10.08
C GLY A 35 -5.45 -20.00 -9.86
N ALA A 36 -4.57 -20.01 -10.87
CA ALA A 36 -3.26 -20.64 -10.84
C ALA A 36 -2.42 -20.17 -9.64
N ARG A 37 -2.37 -18.86 -9.42
CA ARG A 37 -1.73 -18.26 -8.24
C ARG A 37 -2.28 -18.80 -6.92
N ARG A 38 -3.61 -18.87 -6.77
CA ARG A 38 -4.23 -19.41 -5.55
C ARG A 38 -3.93 -20.89 -5.35
N LYS A 39 -3.93 -21.69 -6.44
CA LYS A 39 -3.59 -23.11 -6.41
C LYS A 39 -2.16 -23.30 -5.90
N ALA A 40 -1.19 -22.59 -6.48
CA ALA A 40 0.22 -22.65 -6.07
C ALA A 40 0.44 -22.20 -4.63
N TYR A 41 -0.23 -21.11 -4.21
CA TYR A 41 -0.19 -20.66 -2.81
C TYR A 41 -0.72 -21.75 -1.86
N ASN A 42 -1.87 -22.35 -2.16
CA ASN A 42 -2.49 -23.35 -1.29
C ASN A 42 -1.65 -24.61 -1.19
N TRP A 43 -1.10 -25.06 -2.32
CA TRP A 43 -0.13 -26.15 -2.34
C TRP A 43 1.06 -25.83 -1.44
N ALA A 44 1.68 -24.65 -1.60
CA ALA A 44 2.84 -24.26 -0.79
C ALA A 44 2.51 -24.22 0.71
N VAL A 45 1.33 -23.73 1.09
CA VAL A 45 0.87 -23.76 2.49
C VAL A 45 0.67 -25.19 2.99
N ALA A 46 0.14 -26.10 2.17
CA ALA A 46 -0.03 -27.50 2.54
C ALA A 46 1.33 -28.19 2.72
N THR A 47 2.26 -27.96 1.79
CA THR A 47 3.65 -28.43 1.87
C THR A 47 4.33 -27.96 3.15
N LEU A 48 4.22 -26.68 3.49
CA LEU A 48 4.79 -26.13 4.72
C LEU A 48 4.20 -26.74 5.98
N LYS A 49 2.90 -27.07 5.98
CA LYS A 49 2.27 -27.78 7.11
C LYS A 49 2.83 -29.19 7.23
N ALA A 50 2.93 -29.92 6.12
CA ALA A 50 3.50 -31.26 6.11
C ALA A 50 4.94 -31.28 6.59
N ASP A 51 5.77 -30.32 6.16
CA ASP A 51 7.16 -30.20 6.61
C ASP A 51 7.26 -29.95 8.13
N ILE A 52 6.36 -29.11 8.68
CA ILE A 52 6.31 -28.86 10.14
C ILE A 52 5.87 -30.12 10.90
N GLU A 53 4.89 -30.84 10.37
CA GLU A 53 4.38 -32.04 11.02
C GLU A 53 5.41 -33.18 10.99
N ALA A 54 6.07 -33.38 9.84
CA ALA A 54 7.18 -34.32 9.73
C ALA A 54 8.31 -33.99 10.72
N TRP A 55 8.65 -32.71 10.88
CA TRP A 55 9.62 -32.28 11.88
C TRP A 55 9.17 -32.58 13.32
N ARG A 56 7.88 -32.42 13.64
CA ARG A 56 7.35 -32.75 14.99
C ARG A 56 7.46 -34.24 15.31
N VAL A 57 7.25 -35.09 14.32
CA VAL A 57 7.30 -36.56 14.49
C VAL A 57 8.75 -37.08 14.50
N THR A 58 9.59 -36.57 13.60
CA THR A 58 10.93 -37.15 13.35
C THR A 58 12.08 -36.36 13.97
N GLY A 59 11.86 -35.10 14.36
CA GLY A 59 12.92 -34.16 14.75
C GLY A 59 13.80 -33.67 13.59
N ILE A 60 13.67 -34.23 12.39
CA ILE A 60 14.51 -33.91 11.24
C ILE A 60 13.96 -32.67 10.52
N GLY A 61 14.77 -31.62 10.48
CA GLY A 61 14.40 -30.36 9.81
C GLY A 61 14.54 -30.44 8.30
N THR A 62 13.59 -29.85 7.57
CA THR A 62 13.72 -29.64 6.12
C THR A 62 14.48 -28.35 5.81
N VAL A 63 14.92 -28.20 4.55
CA VAL A 63 15.57 -26.97 4.08
C VAL A 63 14.64 -25.77 4.31
N LYS A 64 15.20 -24.68 4.85
CA LYS A 64 14.45 -23.45 5.15
C LYS A 64 13.59 -22.99 3.96
N PRO A 65 12.29 -22.72 4.18
CA PRO A 65 11.40 -22.29 3.11
C PRO A 65 11.88 -21.03 2.39
N SER A 66 11.97 -21.12 1.07
CA SER A 66 12.21 -19.99 0.18
C SER A 66 11.45 -20.19 -1.11
N LEU A 67 11.24 -19.11 -1.88
CA LEU A 67 10.62 -19.20 -3.21
C LEU A 67 11.37 -20.21 -4.08
N ARG A 68 12.71 -20.19 -4.07
CA ARG A 68 13.55 -21.13 -4.83
C ARG A 68 13.29 -22.58 -4.44
N VAL A 69 13.29 -22.89 -3.15
CA VAL A 69 13.10 -24.26 -2.62
C VAL A 69 11.72 -24.78 -2.98
N LEU A 70 10.66 -24.03 -2.66
CA LEU A 70 9.30 -24.47 -2.94
C LEU A 70 8.96 -24.48 -4.43
N ARG A 71 9.57 -23.61 -5.24
CA ARG A 71 9.41 -23.65 -6.70
C ARG A 71 10.07 -24.89 -7.31
N LYS A 72 11.24 -25.32 -6.80
CA LYS A 72 11.88 -26.57 -7.23
C LYS A 72 10.96 -27.77 -6.95
N ARG A 73 10.39 -27.85 -5.73
CA ARG A 73 9.40 -28.88 -5.36
C ARG A 73 8.10 -28.78 -6.16
N TRP A 74 7.61 -27.57 -6.44
CA TRP A 74 6.42 -27.37 -7.27
C TRP A 74 6.62 -27.94 -8.67
N ASN A 75 7.80 -27.74 -9.25
CA ASN A 75 8.10 -28.21 -10.60
C ASN A 75 8.09 -29.73 -10.73
N THR A 76 8.27 -30.50 -9.65
CA THR A 76 8.22 -31.96 -9.69
C THR A 76 6.80 -32.51 -9.62
N VAL A 77 5.81 -31.72 -9.20
CA VAL A 77 4.43 -32.18 -8.94
C VAL A 77 3.37 -31.40 -9.72
N LYS A 78 3.74 -30.33 -10.43
CA LYS A 78 2.76 -29.45 -11.10
C LYS A 78 1.91 -30.18 -12.14
N ASP A 79 2.47 -31.22 -12.77
CA ASP A 79 1.77 -32.03 -13.79
C ASP A 79 0.72 -32.95 -13.15
N GLU A 80 0.86 -33.27 -11.86
CA GLU A 80 -0.15 -34.03 -11.08
C GLU A 80 -1.16 -33.08 -10.40
N VAL A 81 -0.68 -31.94 -9.90
CA VAL A 81 -1.48 -31.02 -9.09
C VAL A 81 -2.36 -30.12 -9.97
N CYS A 82 -1.94 -29.83 -11.20
CA CYS A 82 -2.65 -28.97 -12.15
C CYS A 82 -3.29 -29.78 -13.27
N VAL A 83 -4.12 -30.74 -12.89
CA VAL A 83 -4.88 -31.60 -13.78
C VAL A 83 -6.37 -31.26 -13.71
N ASN A 84 -7.06 -31.38 -14.83
CA ASN A 84 -8.52 -31.36 -14.87
C ASN A 84 -9.04 -32.71 -14.36
N ALA A 85 -9.91 -32.67 -13.34
CA ALA A 85 -10.42 -33.89 -12.71
C ALA A 85 -11.28 -34.75 -13.65
N GLU A 86 -11.92 -34.15 -14.65
CA GLU A 86 -12.79 -34.85 -15.60
C GLU A 86 -11.99 -35.42 -16.77
N THR A 87 -11.06 -34.64 -17.34
CA THR A 87 -10.36 -35.03 -18.57
C THR A 87 -8.95 -35.59 -18.35
N GLY A 88 -8.39 -35.49 -17.14
CA GLY A 88 -7.00 -35.85 -16.88
C GLY A 88 -5.97 -34.90 -17.53
N ALA A 89 -6.42 -33.86 -18.24
CA ALA A 89 -5.53 -32.97 -18.97
C ALA A 89 -4.80 -31.99 -18.04
N VAL A 90 -3.50 -31.82 -18.28
CA VAL A 90 -2.66 -30.84 -17.57
C VAL A 90 -2.96 -29.43 -18.07
N TRP A 91 -3.37 -28.53 -17.18
CA TRP A 91 -3.79 -27.17 -17.54
C TRP A 91 -2.79 -26.07 -17.18
N TRP A 92 -1.71 -26.39 -16.45
CA TRP A 92 -0.78 -25.34 -16.02
C TRP A 92 -0.12 -24.53 -17.16
N PRO A 93 0.13 -25.09 -18.37
CA PRO A 93 0.70 -24.32 -19.48
C PRO A 93 -0.19 -23.17 -19.97
N GLU A 94 -1.50 -23.18 -19.69
CA GLU A 94 -2.41 -22.08 -20.02
C GLU A 94 -2.13 -20.79 -19.23
N CYS A 95 -1.28 -20.86 -18.20
CA CYS A 95 -0.92 -19.74 -17.35
C CYS A 95 0.59 -19.52 -17.36
N SER A 96 1.00 -18.26 -17.28
CA SER A 96 2.41 -17.93 -17.08
C SER A 96 2.96 -18.57 -15.81
N LYS A 97 4.22 -19.06 -15.89
CA LYS A 97 5.01 -19.53 -14.74
C LYS A 97 5.02 -18.54 -13.57
N GLU A 98 4.89 -17.24 -13.88
CA GLU A 98 4.86 -16.15 -12.90
C GLU A 98 3.62 -16.22 -11.98
N ALA A 99 2.48 -16.72 -12.45
CA ALA A 99 1.30 -16.87 -11.61
C ALA A 99 1.57 -17.83 -10.44
N TYR A 100 2.24 -18.94 -10.72
CA TYR A 100 2.64 -19.92 -9.71
C TYR A 100 3.73 -19.38 -8.79
N ALA A 101 4.73 -18.68 -9.36
CA ALA A 101 5.78 -18.04 -8.58
C ALA A 101 5.24 -16.98 -7.61
N ASP A 102 4.28 -16.15 -8.03
CA ASP A 102 3.60 -15.16 -7.17
C ASP A 102 2.79 -15.84 -6.06
N GLY A 103 2.15 -16.97 -6.36
CA GLY A 103 1.45 -17.79 -5.38
C GLY A 103 2.38 -18.36 -4.31
N ILE A 104 3.45 -19.03 -4.73
CA ILE A 104 4.45 -19.64 -3.84
C ILE A 104 5.18 -18.57 -3.03
N GLY A 105 5.62 -17.49 -3.67
CA GLY A 105 6.29 -16.37 -3.02
C GLY A 105 5.42 -15.76 -1.92
N GLY A 106 4.14 -15.55 -2.21
CA GLY A 106 3.19 -15.07 -1.21
C GLY A 106 2.99 -16.02 -0.02
N ALA A 107 3.10 -17.34 -0.21
CA ALA A 107 3.02 -18.32 0.88
C ALA A 107 4.28 -18.31 1.75
N VAL A 108 5.46 -18.21 1.12
CA VAL A 108 6.75 -18.07 1.80
C VAL A 108 6.80 -16.79 2.62
N ASP A 109 6.37 -15.66 2.05
CA ASP A 109 6.29 -14.38 2.78
C ASP A 109 5.35 -14.49 3.98
N ALA A 110 4.18 -15.12 3.80
CA ALA A 110 3.22 -15.30 4.89
C ALA A 110 3.80 -16.19 6.01
N TYR A 111 4.55 -17.24 5.65
CA TYR A 111 5.22 -18.12 6.61
C TYR A 111 6.27 -17.37 7.42
N TRP A 112 7.14 -16.60 6.77
CA TRP A 112 8.17 -15.84 7.48
C TRP A 112 7.59 -14.69 8.30
N ASN A 113 6.51 -14.07 7.86
CA ASN A 113 5.76 -13.11 8.67
C ASN A 113 5.18 -13.75 9.95
N TRP A 114 4.70 -14.99 9.87
CA TRP A 114 4.26 -15.76 11.03
C TRP A 114 5.43 -16.11 11.96
N GLN A 115 6.54 -16.63 11.42
CA GLN A 115 7.74 -16.95 12.22
C GLN A 115 8.31 -15.72 12.94
N ASN A 116 8.51 -14.61 12.22
CA ASN A 116 9.04 -13.37 12.80
C ASN A 116 8.07 -12.77 13.83
N SER A 117 6.76 -12.91 13.63
CA SER A 117 5.77 -12.49 14.62
C SER A 117 5.81 -13.38 15.88
N ARG A 118 6.04 -14.68 15.73
CA ARG A 118 6.15 -15.62 16.85
C ARG A 118 7.43 -15.39 17.65
N SER A 119 8.52 -15.01 16.99
CA SER A 119 9.81 -14.76 17.61
C SER A 119 10.01 -13.32 18.09
N GLY A 120 8.96 -12.48 18.11
CA GLY A 120 9.06 -11.08 18.52
C GLY A 120 9.85 -10.15 17.58
N LYS A 121 10.34 -10.64 16.43
CA LYS A 121 11.16 -9.86 15.47
C LYS A 121 10.34 -8.90 14.60
N ARG A 122 9.01 -8.98 14.67
CA ARG A 122 8.09 -8.17 13.88
C ARG A 122 7.15 -7.40 14.80
N GLU A 123 7.20 -6.08 14.70
CA GLU A 123 6.27 -5.19 15.38
C GLU A 123 4.84 -5.30 14.83
N GLY A 124 3.87 -4.93 15.67
CA GLY A 124 2.46 -4.82 15.31
C GLY A 124 1.66 -6.07 15.61
N LYS A 125 0.58 -6.28 14.84
CA LYS A 125 -0.39 -7.35 15.13
C LYS A 125 0.25 -8.74 14.99
N THR A 126 0.02 -9.59 15.99
CA THR A 126 0.37 -11.01 15.96
C THR A 126 -0.19 -11.69 14.71
N MET A 127 0.69 -12.34 13.97
CA MET A 127 0.35 -13.06 12.75
C MET A 127 0.11 -14.52 13.07
N GLY A 128 -1.01 -15.06 12.58
CA GLY A 128 -1.25 -16.52 12.60
C GLY A 128 -0.60 -17.21 11.40
N PHE A 129 -0.50 -18.54 11.47
CA PHE A 129 0.00 -19.36 10.37
C PHE A 129 -0.78 -19.08 9.06
N PRO A 130 -0.11 -19.12 7.88
CA PRO A 130 -0.76 -18.92 6.59
C PRO A 130 -1.99 -19.81 6.39
N ARG A 131 -3.12 -19.20 6.02
CA ARG A 131 -4.38 -19.91 5.75
C ARG A 131 -4.59 -20.11 4.25
N PHE A 132 -5.27 -21.19 3.88
CA PHE A 132 -5.67 -21.44 2.50
C PHE A 132 -6.54 -20.31 1.94
N LYS A 133 -6.28 -19.97 0.68
CA LYS A 133 -7.01 -19.00 -0.13
C LYS A 133 -8.18 -19.68 -0.84
N LYS A 134 -9.31 -18.97 -0.89
CA LYS A 134 -10.53 -19.43 -1.58
C LYS A 134 -10.97 -18.38 -2.61
N LYS A 135 -11.51 -18.83 -3.75
CA LYS A 135 -12.12 -17.95 -4.75
C LYS A 135 -13.24 -17.12 -4.10
N GLY A 136 -13.31 -15.83 -4.44
CA GLY A 136 -14.27 -14.89 -3.84
C GLY A 136 -13.95 -14.44 -2.40
N ARG A 137 -12.89 -14.96 -1.77
CA ARG A 137 -12.38 -14.49 -0.46
C ARG A 137 -10.98 -13.92 -0.55
N ASP A 138 -10.09 -14.58 -1.30
CA ASP A 138 -8.81 -13.97 -1.68
C ASP A 138 -9.04 -12.98 -2.81
N GLN A 139 -8.32 -11.86 -2.75
CA GLN A 139 -8.35 -10.86 -3.81
C GLN A 139 -7.75 -11.43 -5.10
N ASP A 140 -8.53 -11.34 -6.18
CA ASP A 140 -8.10 -11.61 -7.55
C ASP A 140 -6.93 -10.69 -7.91
N ARG A 141 -5.73 -11.28 -8.01
CA ARG A 141 -4.50 -10.61 -8.40
C ARG A 141 -3.47 -11.60 -8.90
N VAL A 142 -2.51 -11.11 -9.68
CA VAL A 142 -1.29 -11.82 -10.08
C VAL A 142 -0.18 -10.80 -10.32
N THR A 143 1.07 -11.18 -10.03
CA THR A 143 2.25 -10.36 -10.35
C THR A 143 3.14 -11.09 -11.33
N PHE A 144 3.54 -10.40 -12.39
CA PHE A 144 4.55 -10.83 -13.33
C PHE A 144 5.87 -10.10 -13.01
N THR A 145 6.97 -10.83 -12.87
CA THR A 145 8.33 -10.28 -12.63
C THR A 145 9.34 -10.67 -13.71
N THR A 146 9.08 -11.74 -14.47
CA THR A 146 9.87 -12.12 -15.66
C THR A 146 9.01 -12.41 -16.89
N GLY A 147 9.67 -12.62 -18.04
CA GLY A 147 9.02 -12.93 -19.32
C GLY A 147 8.74 -11.69 -20.15
N ALA A 148 7.91 -11.86 -21.19
CA ALA A 148 7.54 -10.80 -22.13
C ALA A 148 6.57 -9.77 -21.51
N MET A 149 6.96 -9.10 -20.42
CA MET A 149 6.21 -7.96 -19.90
C MET A 149 6.84 -6.64 -20.34
N ARG A 150 6.02 -5.73 -20.85
CA ARG A 150 6.48 -4.41 -21.29
C ARG A 150 5.35 -3.41 -21.38
N VAL A 151 5.71 -2.14 -21.37
CA VAL A 151 4.84 -1.03 -21.79
C VAL A 151 5.04 -0.89 -23.30
N GLU A 152 3.97 -0.89 -24.08
CA GLU A 152 4.10 -0.79 -25.54
C GLU A 152 4.37 0.65 -26.01
N PRO A 153 5.13 0.82 -27.12
CA PRO A 153 5.44 2.14 -27.69
C PRO A 153 4.21 2.93 -28.16
N ASP A 154 3.09 2.27 -28.42
CA ASP A 154 1.82 2.89 -28.84
C ASP A 154 1.13 3.73 -27.75
N ARG A 155 1.67 3.69 -26.52
CA ARG A 155 1.21 4.45 -25.36
C ARG A 155 -0.22 4.10 -24.90
N ARG A 156 -0.71 2.91 -25.25
CA ARG A 156 -2.05 2.40 -24.91
C ARG A 156 -2.10 0.94 -24.55
N HIS A 157 -0.99 0.20 -24.61
CA HIS A 157 -1.01 -1.22 -24.27
C HIS A 157 0.10 -1.62 -23.28
N LEU A 158 -0.18 -2.70 -22.56
CA LEU A 158 0.76 -3.43 -21.74
C LEU A 158 0.78 -4.88 -22.22
N THR A 159 1.94 -5.44 -22.54
CA THR A 159 2.05 -6.87 -22.79
C THR A 159 2.31 -7.61 -21.49
N LEU A 160 1.56 -8.70 -21.30
CA LEU A 160 1.63 -9.59 -20.15
C LEU A 160 1.95 -11.02 -20.63
N PRO A 161 2.84 -11.76 -19.95
CA PRO A 161 3.16 -13.14 -20.32
C PRO A 161 1.92 -14.02 -20.43
N VAL A 162 1.79 -14.78 -21.52
CA VAL A 162 0.67 -15.70 -21.86
C VAL A 162 -0.67 -15.00 -22.12
N VAL A 163 -0.97 -13.88 -21.47
CA VAL A 163 -2.20 -13.09 -21.68
C VAL A 163 -2.14 -12.27 -22.98
N GLY A 164 -0.95 -11.85 -23.40
CA GLY A 164 -0.74 -11.03 -24.58
C GLY A 164 -0.83 -9.52 -24.32
N THR A 165 -1.03 -8.75 -25.38
CA THR A 165 -1.06 -7.29 -25.39
C THR A 165 -2.44 -6.76 -24.99
N VAL A 166 -2.54 -6.14 -23.82
CA VAL A 166 -3.80 -5.69 -23.23
C VAL A 166 -3.88 -4.17 -23.27
N ARG A 167 -5.00 -3.64 -23.75
CA ARG A 167 -5.24 -2.19 -23.83
C ARG A 167 -5.42 -1.57 -22.44
N THR A 168 -4.99 -0.32 -22.29
CA THR A 168 -5.23 0.53 -21.12
C THR A 168 -6.24 1.62 -21.47
N HIS A 169 -7.06 2.02 -20.49
CA HIS A 169 -7.93 3.18 -20.64
C HIS A 169 -7.11 4.48 -20.65
N GLU A 170 -6.16 4.62 -19.74
CA GLU A 170 -5.29 5.79 -19.65
C GLU A 170 -4.09 5.67 -20.59
N ASN A 171 -3.52 6.82 -20.94
CA ASN A 171 -2.33 6.93 -21.76
C ASN A 171 -1.06 6.52 -20.97
N THR A 172 -0.22 5.62 -21.52
CA THR A 172 1.04 5.18 -20.88
C THR A 172 2.27 6.05 -21.26
N ARG A 173 2.09 7.13 -22.03
CA ARG A 173 3.13 8.07 -22.50
C ARG A 173 4.14 8.48 -21.44
N ARG A 174 3.69 8.74 -20.20
CA ARG A 174 4.58 9.19 -19.13
C ARG A 174 5.65 8.14 -18.79
N ILE A 175 5.26 6.88 -18.68
CA ILE A 175 6.17 5.77 -18.35
C ILE A 175 6.92 5.32 -19.61
N GLU A 176 6.24 5.25 -20.76
CA GLU A 176 6.83 4.87 -22.05
C GLU A 176 8.02 5.78 -22.42
N ARG A 177 7.85 7.10 -22.34
CA ARG A 177 8.95 8.05 -22.60
C ARG A 177 10.17 7.83 -21.71
N LEU A 178 9.95 7.57 -20.42
CA LEU A 178 11.06 7.32 -19.50
C LEU A 178 11.81 6.04 -19.88
N ILE A 179 11.08 5.00 -20.28
CA ILE A 179 11.67 3.74 -20.77
C ILE A 179 12.46 3.99 -22.06
N ALA A 180 11.87 4.68 -23.03
CA ALA A 180 12.51 4.99 -24.31
C ALA A 180 13.82 5.78 -24.16
N THR A 181 13.88 6.70 -23.19
CA THR A 181 15.11 7.47 -22.88
C THR A 181 16.10 6.74 -21.96
N GLY A 182 15.87 5.46 -21.63
CA GLY A 182 16.73 4.70 -20.70
C GLY A 182 16.65 5.16 -19.23
N ARG A 183 15.69 6.01 -18.88
CA ARG A 183 15.47 6.57 -17.54
C ARG A 183 14.46 5.79 -16.71
N ALA A 184 13.92 4.69 -17.25
CA ALA A 184 13.11 3.76 -16.49
C ALA A 184 13.23 2.32 -17.00
N ARG A 185 13.08 1.36 -16.09
CA ARG A 185 13.03 -0.07 -16.39
C ARG A 185 11.86 -0.72 -15.66
N VAL A 186 11.07 -1.51 -16.37
CA VAL A 186 9.99 -2.31 -15.78
C VAL A 186 10.59 -3.40 -14.90
N LEU A 187 10.16 -3.47 -13.65
CA LEU A 187 10.55 -4.50 -12.68
C LEU A 187 9.46 -5.56 -12.49
N ALA A 188 8.20 -5.13 -12.55
CA ALA A 188 7.06 -6.03 -12.41
C ALA A 188 5.78 -5.39 -12.94
N ILE A 189 4.82 -6.20 -13.37
CA ILE A 189 3.44 -5.77 -13.60
C ILE A 189 2.51 -6.60 -12.71
N SER A 190 1.81 -5.95 -11.78
CA SER A 190 0.80 -6.59 -10.95
C SER A 190 -0.59 -6.24 -11.46
N VAL A 191 -1.37 -7.23 -11.87
CA VAL A 191 -2.77 -7.05 -12.24
C VAL A 191 -3.65 -7.45 -11.07
N ARG A 192 -4.64 -6.61 -10.73
CA ARG A 192 -5.62 -6.89 -9.68
C ARG A 192 -7.02 -6.53 -10.12
N ARG A 193 -8.01 -7.26 -9.61
CA ARG A 193 -9.41 -6.83 -9.72
C ARG A 193 -9.69 -5.68 -8.77
N ASN A 194 -10.30 -4.62 -9.30
CA ASN A 194 -10.77 -3.47 -8.55
C ASN A 194 -12.23 -3.17 -8.93
N GLY A 195 -13.14 -3.72 -8.13
CA GLY A 195 -14.56 -3.77 -8.46
C GLY A 195 -14.80 -4.54 -9.75
N THR A 196 -15.36 -3.89 -10.76
CA THR A 196 -15.65 -4.48 -12.07
C THR A 196 -14.52 -4.35 -13.08
N ARG A 197 -13.47 -3.59 -12.76
CA ARG A 197 -12.32 -3.38 -13.65
C ARG A 197 -11.10 -4.15 -13.16
N LEU A 198 -10.11 -4.25 -14.02
CA LEU A 198 -8.78 -4.75 -13.71
C LEU A 198 -7.82 -3.57 -13.75
N ASP A 199 -7.00 -3.42 -12.71
CA ASP A 199 -5.97 -2.40 -12.65
C ASP A 199 -4.61 -3.10 -12.76
N ALA A 200 -3.74 -2.61 -13.64
CA ALA A 200 -2.34 -2.98 -13.74
C ALA A 200 -1.46 -1.93 -13.05
N SER A 201 -0.70 -2.37 -12.05
CA SER A 201 0.37 -1.58 -11.44
C SER A 201 1.70 -1.98 -12.05
N VAL A 202 2.24 -1.13 -12.93
CA VAL A 202 3.58 -1.28 -13.52
C VAL A 202 4.59 -0.70 -12.55
N ARG A 203 5.34 -1.58 -11.88
CA ARG A 203 6.45 -1.22 -11.01
C ARG A 203 7.68 -0.97 -11.87
N VAL A 204 8.25 0.21 -11.75
CA VAL A 204 9.45 0.62 -12.47
C VAL A 204 10.54 1.07 -11.52
N LEU A 205 11.78 0.77 -11.89
CA LEU A 205 12.95 1.52 -11.47
C LEU A 205 12.98 2.77 -12.35
N VAL A 206 12.96 3.96 -11.78
CA VAL A 206 12.95 5.23 -12.52
C VAL A 206 14.06 6.14 -12.02
N GLN A 207 14.83 6.70 -12.95
CA GLN A 207 15.84 7.68 -12.66
C GLN A 207 15.13 8.99 -12.36
N ARG A 208 15.32 9.48 -11.14
CA ARG A 208 14.86 10.80 -10.72
C ARG A 208 16.05 11.51 -10.11
N PRO A 209 16.73 12.40 -10.85
CA PRO A 209 17.58 13.37 -10.19
C PRO A 209 16.72 14.07 -9.15
N GLN A 210 17.21 14.15 -7.91
CA GLN A 210 16.56 14.88 -6.83
C GLN A 210 16.56 16.35 -7.27
N GLN A 211 15.51 16.78 -7.96
CA GLN A 211 15.37 18.17 -8.36
C GLN A 211 14.73 18.91 -7.18
N PRO A 212 15.46 19.79 -6.48
CA PRO A 212 14.92 20.58 -5.37
C PRO A 212 14.05 21.71 -5.93
N ASN A 213 13.00 21.37 -6.68
CA ASN A 213 12.07 22.33 -7.27
C ASN A 213 10.88 22.58 -6.32
N VAL A 214 11.14 22.57 -5.02
CA VAL A 214 10.13 22.93 -4.03
C VAL A 214 9.91 24.44 -4.12
N ALA A 215 8.66 24.89 -4.25
CA ALA A 215 8.36 26.30 -4.47
C ALA A 215 8.82 27.20 -3.31
N GLN A 216 8.76 26.70 -2.07
CA GLN A 216 9.17 27.42 -0.86
C GLN A 216 10.09 26.52 -0.01
N PRO A 217 11.39 26.43 -0.33
CA PRO A 217 12.33 25.54 0.38
C PRO A 217 12.49 25.87 1.86
N GLY A 218 12.38 27.14 2.25
CA GLY A 218 12.44 27.57 3.65
C GLY A 218 11.16 27.29 4.45
N SER A 219 10.05 27.00 3.77
CA SER A 219 8.73 26.89 4.39
C SER A 219 8.59 25.59 5.18
N ARG A 220 8.03 25.72 6.39
CA ARG A 220 7.83 24.66 7.37
C ARG A 220 6.37 24.60 7.75
N VAL A 221 5.74 23.44 7.51
CA VAL A 221 4.32 23.27 7.82
C VAL A 221 4.04 22.02 8.63
N GLY A 222 3.11 22.16 9.56
CA GLY A 222 2.47 21.07 10.28
C GLY A 222 1.19 20.66 9.57
N VAL A 223 1.05 19.35 9.34
CA VAL A 223 -0.14 18.76 8.73
C VAL A 223 -0.84 17.91 9.78
N ASP A 224 -2.00 18.36 10.22
CA ASP A 224 -2.94 17.54 11.00
C ASP A 224 -3.95 16.88 10.07
N VAL A 225 -4.25 15.59 10.26
CA VAL A 225 -5.21 14.85 9.42
C VAL A 225 -6.34 14.32 10.26
N GLY A 226 -7.57 14.58 9.83
CA GLY A 226 -8.75 14.39 10.67
C GLY A 226 -9.92 13.71 9.98
N VAL A 227 -10.98 13.47 10.76
CA VAL A 227 -12.27 12.98 10.25
C VAL A 227 -13.20 14.13 9.89
N ARG A 228 -13.16 15.23 10.66
CA ARG A 228 -14.00 16.41 10.39
C ARG A 228 -13.58 17.10 9.10
N ARG A 229 -12.26 17.29 8.92
CA ARG A 229 -11.56 17.85 7.76
C ARG A 229 -10.48 16.88 7.32
N LEU A 230 -10.14 16.85 6.03
CA LEU A 230 -9.11 15.93 5.53
C LEU A 230 -7.75 16.28 6.13
N ALA A 231 -7.42 17.57 6.14
CA ALA A 231 -6.23 18.08 6.79
C ALA A 231 -6.38 19.55 7.24
N THR A 232 -5.60 19.93 8.24
CA THR A 232 -5.30 21.33 8.58
C THR A 232 -3.80 21.54 8.37
N VAL A 233 -3.43 22.58 7.64
CA VAL A 233 -2.03 22.95 7.36
C VAL A 233 -1.74 24.25 8.10
N ALA A 234 -0.74 24.25 8.97
CA ALA A 234 -0.32 25.42 9.74
C ALA A 234 1.18 25.66 9.57
N ASN A 235 1.61 26.91 9.66
CA ASN A 235 3.03 27.27 9.64
C ASN A 235 3.69 27.06 11.01
N GLU A 236 4.98 27.40 11.12
CA GLU A 236 5.75 27.29 12.37
C GLU A 236 5.31 28.25 13.49
N ALA A 237 4.69 29.38 13.14
CA ALA A 237 4.08 30.29 14.09
C ALA A 237 2.72 29.80 14.59
N GLY A 238 2.19 28.72 14.00
CA GLY A 238 0.89 28.17 14.35
C GLY A 238 -0.31 28.77 13.63
N ALA A 239 -0.08 29.74 12.74
CA ALA A 239 -1.13 30.28 11.91
C ALA A 239 -1.62 29.22 10.93
N VAL A 240 -2.93 28.99 10.90
CA VAL A 240 -3.56 28.08 9.95
C VAL A 240 -3.46 28.71 8.55
N LEU A 241 -2.73 28.04 7.66
CA LEU A 241 -2.60 28.44 6.26
C LEU A 241 -3.75 27.90 5.42
N GLU A 242 -4.22 26.69 5.73
CA GLU A 242 -5.24 26.02 4.94
C GLU A 242 -6.03 25.00 5.77
N GLU A 243 -7.35 24.98 5.56
CA GLU A 243 -8.23 23.92 6.02
C GLU A 243 -8.77 23.13 4.83
N VAL A 244 -8.38 21.87 4.72
CA VAL A 244 -8.73 21.00 3.59
C VAL A 244 -10.02 20.24 3.91
N PRO A 245 -11.12 20.45 3.16
CA PRO A 245 -12.38 19.74 3.41
C PRO A 245 -12.23 18.22 3.29
N ASN A 246 -12.98 17.47 4.10
CA ASN A 246 -13.05 16.01 3.95
C ASN A 246 -14.13 15.64 2.92
N PRO A 247 -13.78 14.96 1.81
CA PRO A 247 -14.77 14.59 0.79
C PRO A 247 -15.81 13.56 1.27
N ARG A 248 -15.57 12.86 2.40
CA ARG A 248 -16.45 11.84 3.01
C ARG A 248 -17.15 10.93 1.99
N PRO A 249 -16.42 10.32 1.04
CA PRO A 249 -17.03 9.65 -0.09
C PRO A 249 -17.81 8.40 0.32
N LEU A 250 -17.41 7.71 1.41
CA LEU A 250 -18.21 6.60 1.92
C LEU A 250 -19.56 7.10 2.41
N ASP A 251 -19.57 8.20 3.17
CA ASP A 251 -20.79 8.80 3.73
C ASP A 251 -21.80 9.13 2.62
N ALA A 252 -21.34 9.80 1.56
CA ALA A 252 -22.13 10.10 0.37
C ALA A 252 -22.71 8.83 -0.28
N ALA A 253 -21.94 7.73 -0.34
CA ALA A 253 -22.38 6.47 -0.94
C ALA A 253 -23.18 5.56 0.02
N LEU A 254 -23.34 5.91 1.30
CA LEU A 254 -23.89 4.98 2.31
C LEU A 254 -25.33 4.57 2.01
N LYS A 255 -26.17 5.49 1.54
CA LYS A 255 -27.60 5.21 1.25
C LYS A 255 -27.71 4.13 0.18
N GLU A 256 -27.03 4.32 -0.94
CA GLU A 256 -26.99 3.37 -2.06
C GLU A 256 -26.34 2.04 -1.66
N LEU A 257 -25.22 2.08 -0.93
CA LEU A 257 -24.56 0.86 -0.44
C LEU A 257 -25.48 0.02 0.45
N ARG A 258 -26.26 0.65 1.33
CA ARG A 258 -27.24 -0.06 2.19
C ARG A 258 -28.35 -0.69 1.35
N TYR A 259 -28.90 0.06 0.40
CA TYR A 259 -29.94 -0.45 -0.50
C TYR A 259 -29.44 -1.66 -1.30
N ALA A 260 -28.32 -1.52 -2.02
CA ALA A 260 -27.74 -2.59 -2.82
C ALA A 260 -27.36 -3.81 -1.97
N SER A 261 -26.85 -3.59 -0.74
CA SER A 261 -26.52 -4.67 0.19
C SER A 261 -27.75 -5.45 0.66
N ARG A 262 -28.86 -4.76 0.99
CA ARG A 262 -30.15 -5.38 1.37
C ARG A 262 -30.82 -6.08 0.19
N ALA A 263 -30.70 -5.53 -1.02
CA ALA A 263 -31.18 -6.19 -2.23
C ALA A 263 -30.41 -7.49 -2.49
N ARG A 264 -29.07 -7.45 -2.38
CA ARG A 264 -28.22 -8.65 -2.55
C ARG A 264 -28.52 -9.73 -1.51
N SER A 265 -28.77 -9.38 -0.25
CA SER A 265 -29.01 -10.39 0.81
C SER A 265 -30.30 -11.17 0.61
N ARG A 266 -31.29 -10.60 -0.12
CA ARG A 266 -32.54 -11.28 -0.49
C ARG A 266 -32.41 -12.14 -1.76
N CYS A 267 -31.26 -12.13 -2.44
CA CYS A 267 -31.05 -12.89 -3.66
C CYS A 267 -30.37 -14.24 -3.37
N THR A 268 -30.78 -15.29 -4.10
CA THR A 268 -30.09 -16.59 -4.08
C THR A 268 -28.64 -16.42 -4.55
N LYS A 269 -27.69 -16.89 -3.74
CA LYS A 269 -26.26 -16.78 -4.04
C LYS A 269 -25.94 -17.49 -5.36
N GLY A 270 -25.25 -16.78 -6.26
CA GLY A 270 -24.87 -17.32 -7.57
C GLY A 270 -25.88 -17.04 -8.69
N SER A 271 -27.12 -16.64 -8.38
CA SER A 271 -28.10 -16.18 -9.38
C SER A 271 -27.61 -14.94 -10.15
N ARG A 272 -28.20 -14.70 -11.33
CA ARG A 272 -27.92 -13.50 -12.14
C ARG A 272 -28.11 -12.22 -11.33
N ARG A 273 -29.25 -12.08 -10.65
CA ARG A 273 -29.57 -10.91 -9.80
C ARG A 273 -28.56 -10.73 -8.66
N TYR A 274 -28.11 -11.82 -8.03
CA TYR A 274 -27.06 -11.73 -7.01
C TYR A 274 -25.73 -11.19 -7.56
N ARG A 275 -25.34 -11.62 -8.76
CA ARG A 275 -24.12 -11.14 -9.45
C ARG A 275 -24.24 -9.65 -9.82
N GLU A 276 -25.40 -9.23 -10.32
CA GLU A 276 -25.69 -7.82 -10.64
C GLU A 276 -25.58 -6.93 -9.40
N ARG A 277 -26.21 -7.30 -8.28
CA ARG A 277 -26.12 -6.52 -7.03
C ARG A 277 -24.74 -6.54 -6.40
N THR A 278 -24.01 -7.64 -6.53
CA THR A 278 -22.60 -7.71 -6.11
C THR A 278 -21.73 -6.76 -6.95
N THR A 279 -22.01 -6.66 -8.25
CA THR A 279 -21.35 -5.76 -9.18
C THR A 279 -21.63 -4.29 -8.82
N GLU A 280 -22.88 -3.96 -8.51
CA GLU A 280 -23.30 -2.64 -8.04
C GLU A 280 -22.56 -2.20 -6.78
N ILE A 281 -22.57 -3.03 -5.73
CA ILE A 281 -21.81 -2.79 -4.49
C ILE A 281 -20.32 -2.58 -4.78
N SER A 282 -19.77 -3.39 -5.69
CA SER A 282 -18.35 -3.31 -6.07
C SER A 282 -18.01 -2.01 -6.79
N ARG A 283 -18.91 -1.50 -7.64
CA ARG A 283 -18.76 -0.19 -8.31
C ARG A 283 -18.78 0.96 -7.31
N LEU A 284 -19.72 0.94 -6.36
CA LEU A 284 -19.82 1.94 -5.30
C LEU A 284 -18.54 1.97 -4.44
N HIS A 285 -18.07 0.81 -3.96
CA HIS A 285 -16.82 0.75 -3.21
C HIS A 285 -15.61 1.22 -4.02
N ARG A 286 -15.56 0.94 -5.34
CA ARG A 286 -14.50 1.46 -6.20
C ARG A 286 -14.53 2.98 -6.24
N ARG A 287 -15.70 3.58 -6.52
CA ARG A 287 -15.84 5.05 -6.57
C ARG A 287 -15.45 5.71 -5.25
N VAL A 288 -15.90 5.14 -4.13
CA VAL A 288 -15.50 5.61 -2.78
C VAL A 288 -13.98 5.61 -2.62
N ASN A 289 -13.32 4.52 -3.02
CA ASN A 289 -11.86 4.42 -2.95
C ASN A 289 -11.15 5.40 -3.90
N ASP A 290 -11.66 5.57 -5.12
CA ASP A 290 -11.06 6.42 -6.15
C ASP A 290 -11.12 7.90 -5.74
N VAL A 291 -12.28 8.38 -5.28
CA VAL A 291 -12.45 9.75 -4.76
C VAL A 291 -11.51 9.99 -3.58
N ARG A 292 -11.52 9.10 -2.58
CA ARG A 292 -10.63 9.22 -1.41
C ARG A 292 -9.16 9.29 -1.82
N THR A 293 -8.74 8.38 -2.70
CA THR A 293 -7.35 8.28 -3.17
C THR A 293 -6.96 9.53 -3.94
N HIS A 294 -7.84 10.08 -4.79
CA HIS A 294 -7.61 11.30 -5.55
C HIS A 294 -7.32 12.48 -4.63
N HIS A 295 -8.22 12.81 -3.69
CA HIS A 295 -8.03 13.94 -2.77
C HIS A 295 -6.75 13.82 -1.94
N LEU A 296 -6.44 12.61 -1.46
CA LEU A 296 -5.20 12.34 -0.73
C LEU A 296 -3.95 12.55 -1.60
N HIS A 297 -3.97 12.14 -2.87
CA HIS A 297 -2.85 12.39 -3.76
C HIS A 297 -2.70 13.85 -4.14
N VAL A 298 -3.79 14.57 -4.41
CA VAL A 298 -3.75 16.01 -4.71
C VAL A 298 -3.12 16.77 -3.55
N LEU A 299 -3.64 16.58 -2.33
CA LEU A 299 -3.12 17.21 -1.12
C LEU A 299 -1.63 16.94 -0.92
N THR A 300 -1.24 15.67 -0.89
CA THR A 300 0.15 15.29 -0.57
C THR A 300 1.15 15.60 -1.68
N THR A 301 0.70 15.66 -2.95
CA THR A 301 1.56 16.14 -4.05
C THR A 301 1.80 17.63 -3.90
N ARG A 302 0.74 18.42 -3.72
CA ARG A 302 0.84 19.87 -3.54
C ARG A 302 1.75 20.21 -2.36
N LEU A 303 1.53 19.60 -1.20
CA LEU A 303 2.36 19.83 -0.02
C LEU A 303 3.84 19.58 -0.30
N ALA A 304 4.17 18.42 -0.90
CA ALA A 304 5.54 18.02 -1.20
C ALA A 304 6.22 18.89 -2.27
N GLN A 305 5.45 19.54 -3.15
CA GLN A 305 5.95 20.48 -4.16
C GLN A 305 6.06 21.91 -3.64
N THR A 306 5.28 22.28 -2.62
CA THR A 306 5.23 23.66 -2.14
C THR A 306 6.17 23.91 -0.96
N HIS A 307 6.25 23.00 0.02
CA HIS A 307 6.91 23.26 1.30
C HIS A 307 8.18 22.43 1.45
N GLY A 308 9.28 23.06 1.86
CA GLY A 308 10.57 22.37 2.06
C GLY A 308 10.53 21.36 3.19
N HIS A 309 9.80 21.66 4.26
CA HIS A 309 9.67 20.80 5.43
C HIS A 309 8.21 20.56 5.80
N ILE A 310 7.83 19.29 5.87
CA ILE A 310 6.47 18.86 6.18
C ILE A 310 6.52 18.00 7.43
N VAL A 311 5.83 18.42 8.48
CA VAL A 311 5.72 17.70 9.74
C VAL A 311 4.35 17.02 9.81
N VAL A 312 4.35 15.70 10.02
CA VAL A 312 3.14 14.90 10.21
C VAL A 312 3.16 14.21 11.55
N GLU A 313 1.99 13.96 12.13
CA GLU A 313 1.91 13.17 13.36
C GLU A 313 2.02 11.67 13.10
N GLY A 314 2.65 10.96 14.03
CA GLY A 314 2.61 9.51 14.16
C GLY A 314 1.26 8.97 14.66
N LEU A 315 0.16 9.29 13.96
CA LEU A 315 -1.18 8.79 14.33
C LEU A 315 -1.24 7.26 14.22
N ASP A 316 -1.58 6.60 15.33
CA ASP A 316 -1.86 5.15 15.36
C ASP A 316 -3.29 4.87 14.86
N ALA A 317 -3.49 5.08 13.56
CA ALA A 317 -4.76 4.80 12.88
C ALA A 317 -5.23 3.35 13.11
N ALA A 318 -4.30 2.41 13.28
CA ALA A 318 -4.62 1.01 13.56
C ALA A 318 -5.16 0.83 14.99
N GLY A 319 -4.59 1.51 15.99
CA GLY A 319 -5.10 1.58 17.36
C GLY A 319 -6.49 2.22 17.42
N MET A 320 -6.70 3.35 16.73
CA MET A 320 -8.00 4.03 16.70
C MET A 320 -9.11 3.15 16.09
N LEU A 321 -8.79 2.35 15.08
CA LEU A 321 -9.72 1.38 14.48
C LEU A 321 -9.98 0.15 15.35
N ARG A 322 -9.14 -0.13 16.35
CA ARG A 322 -9.29 -1.27 17.28
C ARG A 322 -10.28 -1.00 18.42
N GLN A 323 -10.59 0.26 18.73
CA GLN A 323 -11.55 0.61 19.77
C GLN A 323 -12.95 0.05 19.46
N LYS A 324 -13.44 -0.83 20.33
CA LYS A 324 -14.75 -1.51 20.27
C LYS A 324 -15.51 -1.29 21.58
N GLY A 325 -16.81 -1.61 21.61
CA GLY A 325 -17.63 -1.60 22.83
C GLY A 325 -18.18 -0.25 23.27
N LEU A 326 -17.60 0.88 22.83
CA LEU A 326 -18.11 2.21 23.20
C LEU A 326 -19.36 2.61 22.38
N PRO A 327 -20.32 3.35 22.98
CA PRO A 327 -21.37 4.03 22.23
C PRO A 327 -20.79 4.86 21.08
N GLY A 328 -21.40 4.80 19.90
CA GLY A 328 -20.90 5.52 18.72
C GLY A 328 -19.61 4.96 18.08
N ALA A 329 -18.94 3.95 18.66
CA ALA A 329 -17.67 3.42 18.13
C ALA A 329 -17.77 2.94 16.68
N ARG A 330 -18.93 2.40 16.27
CA ARG A 330 -19.17 1.99 14.88
C ARG A 330 -19.15 3.19 13.92
N ALA A 331 -19.81 4.29 14.29
CA ALA A 331 -19.82 5.52 13.50
C ALA A 331 -18.42 6.15 13.44
N ARG A 332 -17.74 6.23 14.59
CA ARG A 332 -16.35 6.71 14.68
C ARG A 332 -15.39 5.92 13.80
N ARG A 333 -15.35 4.58 13.93
CA ARG A 333 -14.49 3.72 13.10
C ARG A 333 -14.76 3.85 11.61
N ARG A 334 -16.03 4.07 11.24
CA ARG A 334 -16.42 4.31 9.85
C ARG A 334 -15.86 5.64 9.34
N GLY A 335 -16.00 6.73 10.10
CA GLY A 335 -15.40 8.02 9.73
C GLY A 335 -13.86 7.96 9.65
N LEU A 336 -13.22 7.25 10.58
CA LEU A 336 -11.78 7.00 10.56
C LEU A 336 -11.34 6.22 9.32
N SER A 337 -12.07 5.15 8.97
CA SER A 337 -11.82 4.35 7.78
C SER A 337 -12.03 5.17 6.50
N ASP A 338 -13.06 6.03 6.47
CA ASP A 338 -13.35 6.87 5.32
C ASP A 338 -12.32 7.99 5.10
N SER A 339 -11.68 8.44 6.18
CA SER A 339 -10.65 9.50 6.11
C SER A 339 -9.25 8.93 5.84
N ALA A 340 -9.06 7.62 6.03
CA ALA A 340 -7.81 6.90 5.77
C ALA A 340 -6.55 7.58 6.34
N LEU A 341 -6.61 7.99 7.62
CA LEU A 341 -5.64 8.84 8.31
C LEU A 341 -4.16 8.42 8.23
N GLY A 342 -3.87 7.12 8.05
CA GLY A 342 -2.49 6.65 7.87
C GLY A 342 -1.92 6.86 6.46
N THR A 343 -2.76 7.20 5.49
CA THR A 343 -2.39 7.29 4.06
C THR A 343 -1.59 8.55 3.72
N PRO A 344 -1.92 9.76 4.23
CA PRO A 344 -1.12 10.96 4.03
C PRO A 344 0.36 10.78 4.36
N ARG A 345 0.67 10.24 5.55
CA ARG A 345 2.05 9.95 5.97
C ARG A 345 2.77 9.04 4.99
N ARG A 346 2.13 7.94 4.56
CA ARG A 346 2.67 7.01 3.56
C ARG A 346 2.88 7.67 2.20
N HIS A 347 2.00 8.60 1.80
CA HIS A 347 2.14 9.30 0.53
C HIS A 347 3.27 10.30 0.56
N LEU A 348 3.36 11.10 1.64
CA LEU A 348 4.44 12.04 1.84
C LEU A 348 5.79 11.32 1.90
N SER A 349 5.89 10.16 2.54
CA SER A 349 7.20 9.47 2.70
C SER A 349 7.90 9.14 1.39
N TYR A 350 7.17 8.93 0.29
CA TYR A 350 7.79 8.75 -1.04
C TYR A 350 7.76 10.04 -1.88
N LYS A 351 6.76 10.90 -1.73
CA LYS A 351 6.64 12.14 -2.52
C LYS A 351 7.65 13.20 -2.12
N THR A 352 7.98 13.30 -0.83
CA THR A 352 8.97 14.27 -0.37
C THR A 352 10.34 13.96 -0.99
N GLY A 353 10.72 12.68 -1.02
CA GLY A 353 11.88 12.21 -1.77
C GLY A 353 11.82 12.48 -3.28
N TRP A 354 10.63 12.45 -3.91
CA TRP A 354 10.48 12.76 -5.34
C TRP A 354 10.65 14.24 -5.69
N TYR A 355 10.32 15.14 -4.77
CA TYR A 355 10.29 16.59 -5.02
C TYR A 355 11.37 17.36 -4.25
N GLY A 356 12.20 16.69 -3.46
CA GLY A 356 13.26 17.32 -2.68
C GLY A 356 12.81 17.97 -1.38
N SER A 357 11.57 17.74 -0.93
CA SER A 357 11.11 18.14 0.40
C SER A 357 11.52 17.10 1.45
N ALA A 358 11.50 17.52 2.72
CA ALA A 358 11.77 16.67 3.87
C ALA A 358 10.46 16.34 4.62
N LEU A 359 10.29 15.07 4.99
CA LEU A 359 9.22 14.63 5.86
C LEU A 359 9.76 14.42 7.27
N VAL A 360 9.16 15.08 8.26
CA VAL A 360 9.41 14.82 9.68
C VAL A 360 8.17 14.15 10.27
N VAL A 361 8.36 13.02 10.95
CA VAL A 361 7.28 12.36 11.69
C VAL A 361 7.49 12.70 13.16
N ALA A 362 6.59 13.51 13.72
CA ALA A 362 6.63 13.85 15.14
C ALA A 362 6.20 12.64 15.99
N ASP A 363 6.94 12.40 17.08
CA ASP A 363 6.64 11.31 18.01
C ASP A 363 5.28 11.51 18.67
N ARG A 364 4.54 10.40 18.82
CA ARG A 364 3.25 10.31 19.48
C ARG A 364 3.35 10.71 20.96
N TRP A 365 4.48 10.44 21.61
CA TRP A 365 4.66 10.61 23.06
C TRP A 365 5.52 11.80 23.46
N PHE A 366 5.94 12.65 22.51
CA PHE A 366 6.79 13.79 22.83
C PHE A 366 6.14 14.67 23.93
N PRO A 367 6.73 14.78 25.13
CA PRO A 367 6.22 15.65 26.18
C PRO A 367 6.43 17.10 25.73
N SER A 368 5.39 17.92 25.80
CA SER A 368 5.47 19.33 25.41
C SER A 368 6.27 20.21 26.39
N LEU A 369 7.07 19.63 27.30
CA LEU A 369 7.72 20.32 28.43
C LEU A 369 9.22 20.03 28.57
N SER A 370 9.84 19.25 27.70
CA SER A 370 11.28 18.99 27.78
C SER A 370 11.87 19.13 26.40
N VAL A 371 12.39 20.32 26.11
CA VAL A 371 13.17 20.58 24.90
C VAL A 371 14.62 20.24 25.21
N GLU A 372 15.08 19.06 24.80
CA GLU A 372 16.52 18.83 24.62
C GLU A 372 17.03 19.66 23.42
N PRO A 373 18.28 20.15 23.44
CA PRO A 373 18.78 21.15 22.48
C PRO A 373 18.92 20.66 21.04
N THR A 374 18.72 19.36 20.79
CA THR A 374 19.06 18.71 19.51
C THR A 374 17.95 18.83 18.46
N VAL A 375 16.73 19.21 18.84
CA VAL A 375 15.62 19.49 17.91
C VAL A 375 15.58 21.00 17.63
N ARG A 376 15.88 21.41 16.38
CA ARG A 376 15.88 22.82 15.98
C ARG A 376 14.64 23.55 16.54
N PRO A 377 14.76 24.73 17.19
CA PRO A 377 13.68 25.39 17.94
C PRO A 377 12.33 25.52 17.21
N GLY A 378 12.35 25.72 15.89
CA GLY A 378 11.12 25.83 15.07
C GLY A 378 10.32 24.52 14.94
N LEU A 379 10.97 23.35 15.04
CA LEU A 379 10.28 22.05 15.00
C LEU A 379 9.52 21.76 16.31
N ALA A 380 10.07 22.17 17.45
CA ALA A 380 9.42 22.02 18.75
C ALA A 380 8.16 22.89 18.86
N ARG A 381 8.21 24.15 18.39
CA ARG A 381 7.03 25.04 18.33
C ARG A 381 5.92 24.49 17.46
N LEU A 382 6.26 23.95 16.30
CA LEU A 382 5.28 23.44 15.33
C LEU A 382 4.57 22.16 15.84
N VAL A 383 5.24 21.36 16.67
CA VAL A 383 4.62 20.24 17.41
C VAL A 383 3.76 20.74 18.59
N ALA A 384 4.18 21.80 19.28
CA ALA A 384 3.45 22.38 20.42
C ALA A 384 2.15 23.08 20.02
N VAL A 385 2.18 23.94 18.98
CA VAL A 385 0.98 24.62 18.46
C VAL A 385 -0.06 23.60 17.99
N LYS A 386 0.39 22.49 17.38
CA LYS A 386 -0.49 21.42 16.90
C LYS A 386 -1.32 20.75 18.02
N ARG A 387 -0.87 20.79 19.29
CA ARG A 387 -1.59 20.22 20.43
C ARG A 387 -2.52 21.20 21.16
N GLY A 388 -2.74 22.40 20.62
CA GLY A 388 -3.73 23.35 21.12
C GLY A 388 -3.37 24.04 22.43
N ARG A 389 -2.07 24.24 22.72
CA ARG A 389 -1.63 25.12 23.81
C ARG A 389 -1.08 26.43 23.26
N GLU A 390 -1.49 27.54 23.84
CA GLU A 390 -0.86 28.85 23.61
C GLU A 390 0.59 28.80 24.08
N ALA A 391 1.49 29.32 23.26
CA ALA A 391 2.88 29.53 23.66
C ALA A 391 2.91 30.65 24.70
N ALA A 392 3.07 30.30 25.97
CA ALA A 392 3.33 31.28 27.02
C ALA A 392 4.53 32.15 26.62
N ALA A 393 4.34 33.47 26.70
CA ALA A 393 5.32 34.48 26.36
C ALA A 393 6.61 34.26 27.16
N TRP A 394 7.73 34.11 26.45
CA TRP A 394 9.05 34.17 27.06
C TRP A 394 9.47 35.63 27.12
N LEU A 395 9.67 36.13 28.34
CA LEU A 395 10.29 37.43 28.62
C LEU A 395 11.70 37.50 27.99
N PRO A 396 12.14 38.67 27.50
CA PRO A 396 13.47 38.81 26.92
C PRO A 396 14.56 38.73 28.00
N ASN A 397 15.61 37.95 27.69
CA ASN A 397 16.84 37.88 28.48
C ASN A 397 17.49 39.27 28.54
N ASN A 398 17.76 39.73 29.76
CA ASN A 398 18.65 40.84 30.04
C ASN A 398 20.10 40.30 30.08
N PRO A 399 21.07 40.85 29.35
CA PRO A 399 22.47 40.45 29.45
C PRO A 399 23.24 41.47 30.29
N GLU A 400 23.65 41.11 31.51
CA GLU A 400 24.73 41.79 32.28
C GLU A 400 24.81 41.10 33.65
N THR A 401 25.78 40.22 33.89
CA THR A 401 27.08 40.50 34.51
C THR A 401 27.73 39.10 34.67
N GLY A 402 29.00 38.83 34.39
CA GLY A 402 30.17 39.55 34.87
C GLY A 402 30.84 38.74 35.99
N CYS A 403 31.63 37.73 35.61
CA CYS A 403 32.90 37.28 36.21
C CYS A 403 33.05 37.02 37.75
N LYS A 404 33.81 35.95 38.06
CA LYS A 404 34.57 35.63 39.31
C LYS A 404 33.70 35.14 40.49
N SER A 405 34.10 34.27 41.41
CA SER A 405 35.22 33.32 41.60
C SER A 405 35.02 32.71 43.00
N ARG A 406 35.37 31.42 43.18
CA ARG A 406 35.87 30.77 44.41
C ARG A 406 35.02 30.70 45.71
N ASP A 407 35.16 29.52 46.33
CA ASP A 407 35.12 29.12 47.75
C ASP A 407 33.87 29.52 48.57
N HIS A 408 33.14 28.63 49.27
CA HIS A 408 33.48 27.44 50.05
C HIS A 408 32.38 26.38 49.95
#